data_AF-A0AAD4JLG8-F1
#
_entry.id   AF-A0AAD4JLG8-F1
#
_cell.length_a   1.000
_cell.length_b   1.000
_cell.length_c   1.000
_cell.angle_alpha   90.00
_cell.angle_beta   90.00
_cell.angle_gamma   90.00
#
_symmetry.space_group_name_H-M   'P 1'
#
loop_
_entity.id
_entity.type
_entity.pdbx_description
1 polymer ?
#
loop_
_entity_poly.entity_id
_entity_poly.type
_entity_poly.pdbx_seq_one_letter_code
_entity_poly.pdbx_strand_id
1 'polypeptide(L)'
;MASSASLSSSTLIKSTTLKSPHPHSPSTFLALHTLFKSNNPIRISLLESNLKPLRTAAAFREEFDMSIFERDLGDGGGDGGDSPPSILPGPEIKEEPECPPGLRQYETMVILRPNMSEDERLDFIHKYEELLVGGGAMHVEVLNKGVCPLAYSIKKKNRAGETNTYLDSIQLLFTYFTKPESISIVGETLLRDDDVIRSSSFKIRKRKY
;
A
#
# COMPACT_ATOMS: atom_id res chain seq x y z
N MET A 1 50.86 30.69 -50.71
CA MET A 1 49.55 30.84 -50.05
C MET A 1 49.81 30.72 -48.55
N ALA A 2 50.02 31.82 -47.82
CA ALA A 2 49.05 32.80 -47.33
C ALA A 2 48.10 32.25 -46.24
N SER A 3 48.31 32.74 -45.00
CA SER A 3 47.33 32.96 -43.92
C SER A 3 46.72 31.72 -43.22
N SER A 4 46.42 31.68 -41.91
CA SER A 4 46.24 32.73 -40.89
C SER A 4 46.19 32.13 -39.47
N ALA A 5 46.44 32.99 -38.49
CA ALA A 5 46.57 32.76 -37.05
C ALA A 5 45.25 32.76 -36.25
N SER A 6 45.29 32.32 -34.99
CA SER A 6 44.83 33.04 -33.77
C SER A 6 44.92 32.10 -32.55
N LEU A 7 45.79 32.38 -31.56
CA LEU A 7 45.61 33.22 -30.36
C LEU A 7 44.63 32.63 -29.32
N SER A 8 45.17 32.18 -28.18
CA SER A 8 44.65 32.52 -26.85
C SER A 8 45.72 32.26 -25.78
N SER A 9 46.13 33.34 -25.11
CA SER A 9 47.10 33.36 -24.02
C SER A 9 46.42 33.49 -22.67
N SER A 10 47.17 33.10 -21.63
CA SER A 10 47.15 33.62 -20.24
C SER A 10 46.04 33.08 -19.32
N THR A 11 46.21 32.91 -18.01
CA THR A 11 47.14 33.50 -17.04
C THR A 11 47.34 32.55 -15.84
N LEU A 12 48.49 32.68 -15.19
CA LEU A 12 48.96 31.98 -13.99
C LEU A 12 48.82 32.91 -12.78
N ILE A 13 48.16 32.50 -11.69
CA ILE A 13 48.37 33.15 -10.37
C ILE A 13 48.32 32.11 -9.23
N LYS A 14 49.35 32.22 -8.39
CA LYS A 14 49.71 31.42 -7.22
C LYS A 14 48.76 31.56 -6.03
N SER A 15 48.75 30.48 -5.26
CA SER A 15 48.25 30.30 -3.89
C SER A 15 48.92 31.19 -2.83
N THR A 16 48.13 31.68 -1.88
CA THR A 16 48.58 32.04 -0.53
C THR A 16 47.53 31.66 0.52
N THR A 17 48.06 31.37 1.71
CA THR A 17 47.50 30.77 2.91
C THR A 17 46.76 31.74 3.85
N LEU A 18 46.06 31.15 4.84
CA LEU A 18 45.89 31.62 6.24
C LEU A 18 44.75 32.62 6.57
N LYS A 19 43.69 32.13 7.24
CA LYS A 19 43.30 32.39 8.66
C LYS A 19 41.79 32.27 8.92
N SER A 20 41.43 31.49 9.95
CA SER A 20 40.12 31.51 10.61
C SER A 20 39.94 32.77 11.46
N PRO A 21 38.69 33.14 11.78
CA PRO A 21 38.36 33.25 13.21
C PRO A 21 36.92 32.81 13.57
N HIS A 22 36.80 32.01 14.64
CA HIS A 22 35.72 32.14 15.62
C HIS A 22 35.79 33.55 16.24
N PRO A 23 34.70 34.20 16.74
CA PRO A 23 34.08 33.67 17.95
C PRO A 23 32.65 34.15 18.39
N HIS A 24 32.25 33.57 19.53
CA HIS A 24 31.39 34.08 20.61
C HIS A 24 29.87 34.29 20.42
N SER A 25 29.17 33.40 21.15
CA SER A 25 27.88 33.57 21.83
C SER A 25 27.77 34.87 22.65
N PRO A 26 26.54 35.41 22.78
CA PRO A 26 26.06 35.85 24.08
C PRO A 26 24.67 35.29 24.42
N SER A 27 24.47 34.98 25.70
CA SER A 27 23.16 34.72 26.30
C SER A 27 22.45 36.03 26.60
N THR A 28 21.13 36.12 26.40
CA THR A 28 20.21 36.73 27.39
C THR A 28 18.75 36.44 27.05
N PHE A 29 18.09 35.79 28.02
CA PHE A 29 16.71 35.96 28.47
C PHE A 29 15.75 36.80 27.62
N LEU A 30 14.68 36.15 27.15
CA LEU A 30 13.33 36.71 27.25
C LEU A 30 12.38 35.59 27.71
N ALA A 31 11.93 35.73 28.96
CA ALA A 31 10.74 35.07 29.45
C ALA A 31 9.53 35.69 28.75
N LEU A 32 8.69 34.85 28.12
CA LEU A 32 7.32 35.21 27.82
C LEU A 32 6.42 34.14 28.41
N HIS A 33 5.67 34.56 29.43
CA HIS A 33 4.62 33.80 30.06
C HIS A 33 3.50 33.53 29.05
N THR A 34 3.09 32.28 28.90
CA THR A 34 1.67 31.94 28.77
C THR A 34 1.39 30.65 29.53
N LEU A 35 0.72 30.82 30.68
CA LEU A 35 -0.15 29.81 31.24
C LEU A 35 -1.16 29.40 30.16
N PHE A 36 -1.25 28.10 29.86
CA PHE A 36 -2.54 27.43 29.67
C PHE A 36 -2.41 25.97 30.14
N LYS A 37 -2.61 25.78 31.45
CA LYS A 37 -3.21 24.54 31.96
C LYS A 37 -4.62 24.48 31.39
N SER A 38 -4.87 23.53 30.49
CA SER A 38 -6.21 23.10 30.13
C SER A 38 -6.31 21.61 30.46
N ASN A 39 -6.65 21.31 31.71
CA ASN A 39 -7.19 20.02 32.12
C ASN A 39 -8.65 19.97 31.70
N ASN A 40 -8.93 19.57 30.46
CA ASN A 40 -10.27 19.22 30.04
C ASN A 40 -10.28 17.73 29.68
N PRO A 41 -10.82 16.84 30.54
CA PRO A 41 -11.25 15.55 30.06
C PRO A 41 -12.40 15.79 29.08
N ILE A 42 -12.27 15.29 27.85
CA ILE A 42 -13.38 15.23 26.90
C ILE A 42 -14.44 14.33 27.53
N ARG A 43 -15.46 14.95 28.14
CA ARG A 43 -16.67 14.27 28.59
C ARG A 43 -17.54 14.03 27.37
N ILE A 44 -17.60 12.78 26.93
CA ILE A 44 -18.62 12.30 26.02
C ILE A 44 -19.95 12.37 26.80
N SER A 45 -20.84 13.26 26.40
CA SER A 45 -22.21 13.27 26.93
C SER A 45 -22.91 12.00 26.47
N LEU A 46 -23.07 11.08 27.41
CA LEU A 46 -23.98 9.95 27.30
C LEU A 46 -25.41 10.52 27.34
N LEU A 47 -26.00 10.72 26.17
CA LEU A 47 -27.42 11.04 26.05
C LEU A 47 -28.19 9.73 26.23
N GLU A 48 -28.59 9.46 27.47
CA GLU A 48 -29.67 8.52 27.79
C GLU A 48 -30.98 9.07 27.21
N SER A 49 -31.38 8.57 26.04
CA SER A 49 -32.78 8.57 25.66
C SER A 49 -33.37 7.20 25.94
N ASN A 50 -34.15 7.14 27.03
CA ASN A 50 -35.06 6.05 27.32
C ASN A 50 -36.09 5.93 26.17
N LEU A 51 -35.91 4.96 25.28
CA LEU A 51 -36.97 4.45 24.42
C LEU A 51 -36.89 2.92 24.40
N LYS A 52 -38.00 2.30 24.81
CA LYS A 52 -38.24 0.85 24.82
C LYS A 52 -38.08 0.25 23.40
N PRO A 53 -37.72 -1.03 23.26
CA PRO A 53 -37.43 -1.63 21.97
C PRO A 53 -38.73 -1.97 21.24
N LEU A 54 -39.03 -1.26 20.15
CA LEU A 54 -40.02 -1.70 19.18
C LEU A 54 -39.28 -2.26 17.95
N ARG A 55 -39.39 -3.58 17.79
CA ARG A 55 -38.95 -4.31 16.61
C ARG A 55 -39.76 -3.84 15.40
N THR A 56 -39.10 -3.21 14.44
CA THR A 56 -39.56 -3.21 13.04
C THR A 56 -38.34 -3.20 12.13
N ALA A 57 -37.90 -4.40 11.74
CA ALA A 57 -36.98 -4.57 10.64
C ALA A 57 -37.76 -4.29 9.34
N ALA A 58 -37.54 -3.13 8.72
CA ALA A 58 -37.88 -2.95 7.32
C ALA A 58 -36.81 -3.68 6.50
N ALA A 59 -37.02 -4.98 6.33
CA ALA A 59 -36.30 -5.77 5.36
C ALA A 59 -36.70 -5.26 3.96
N PHE A 60 -35.77 -4.61 3.26
CA PHE A 60 -35.81 -4.60 1.81
C PHE A 60 -35.58 -6.05 1.36
N ARG A 61 -36.67 -6.82 1.25
CA ARG A 61 -36.70 -8.10 0.52
C ARG A 61 -36.77 -7.75 -0.96
N GLU A 62 -35.60 -7.60 -1.59
CA GLU A 62 -35.51 -8.00 -2.99
C GLU A 62 -35.56 -9.53 -2.98
N GLU A 63 -36.74 -10.06 -3.28
CA GLU A 63 -36.95 -11.48 -3.53
C GLU A 63 -36.21 -11.82 -4.83
N PHE A 64 -34.94 -12.18 -4.70
CA PHE A 64 -34.17 -12.79 -5.77
C PHE A 64 -34.82 -14.15 -6.09
N ASP A 65 -35.57 -14.19 -7.18
CA ASP A 65 -36.34 -15.35 -7.61
C ASP A 65 -35.40 -16.46 -8.07
N MET A 66 -35.16 -17.43 -7.18
CA MET A 66 -34.35 -18.62 -7.47
C MET A 66 -35.08 -19.66 -8.34
N SER A 67 -36.35 -19.43 -8.73
CA SER A 67 -37.12 -20.38 -9.55
C SER A 67 -36.65 -20.47 -11.01
N ILE A 68 -35.81 -19.53 -11.47
CA ILE A 68 -35.19 -19.59 -12.81
C ILE A 68 -34.16 -20.73 -12.91
N PHE A 69 -33.54 -21.15 -11.80
CA PHE A 69 -32.51 -22.19 -11.82
C PHE A 69 -33.07 -23.62 -11.62
N GLU A 70 -34.35 -23.74 -11.26
CA GLU A 70 -34.96 -25.03 -10.90
C GLU A 70 -35.81 -25.65 -12.04
N ARG A 71 -35.90 -24.99 -13.21
CA ARG A 71 -36.75 -25.47 -14.30
C ARG A 71 -36.13 -26.57 -15.19
N ASP A 72 -34.88 -26.98 -14.98
CA ASP A 72 -34.24 -27.96 -15.89
C ASP A 72 -33.67 -29.21 -15.21
N LEU A 73 -34.07 -29.50 -13.96
CA LEU A 73 -33.68 -30.72 -13.26
C LEU A 73 -34.89 -31.51 -12.77
N GLY A 74 -35.65 -32.06 -13.72
CA GLY A 74 -36.51 -33.22 -13.47
C GLY A 74 -37.82 -33.23 -14.25
N ASP A 75 -37.93 -34.07 -15.29
CA ASP A 75 -38.71 -35.33 -15.22
C ASP A 75 -38.80 -36.02 -16.59
N GLY A 76 -38.55 -37.35 -16.61
CA GLY A 76 -39.33 -38.30 -17.41
C GLY A 76 -38.95 -38.63 -18.86
N GLY A 77 -37.98 -39.54 -19.05
CA GLY A 77 -38.14 -40.76 -19.87
C GLY A 77 -37.97 -40.71 -21.40
N GLY A 78 -36.89 -41.32 -21.90
CA GLY A 78 -36.82 -41.84 -23.28
C GLY A 78 -35.42 -41.88 -23.91
N ASP A 79 -34.87 -43.09 -23.98
CA ASP A 79 -33.96 -43.62 -25.01
C ASP A 79 -32.52 -43.06 -25.19
N GLY A 80 -31.57 -44.00 -25.08
CA GLY A 80 -30.26 -44.09 -25.75
C GLY A 80 -29.39 -42.85 -25.99
N GLY A 81 -28.23 -42.80 -25.31
CA GLY A 81 -27.08 -42.03 -25.80
C GLY A 81 -26.06 -41.68 -24.74
N ASP A 82 -24.90 -42.33 -24.79
CA ASP A 82 -23.73 -42.10 -23.93
C ASP A 82 -23.31 -40.62 -23.90
N SER A 83 -23.34 -39.99 -22.72
CA SER A 83 -22.52 -38.80 -22.39
C SER A 83 -22.55 -38.55 -20.87
N PRO A 84 -21.40 -38.46 -20.17
CA PRO A 84 -21.40 -38.12 -18.75
C PRO A 84 -21.75 -36.62 -18.57
N PRO A 85 -22.58 -36.27 -17.58
CA PRO A 85 -22.95 -34.88 -17.32
C PRO A 85 -21.74 -34.12 -16.75
N SER A 86 -21.30 -33.10 -17.48
CA SER A 86 -20.30 -32.12 -17.03
C SER A 86 -20.78 -31.42 -15.78
N ILE A 87 -20.27 -31.90 -14.65
CA ILE A 87 -20.31 -31.29 -13.33
C ILE A 87 -19.79 -29.85 -13.46
N LEU A 88 -20.60 -28.90 -12.99
CA LEU A 88 -20.24 -27.49 -12.79
C LEU A 88 -18.81 -27.37 -12.24
N PRO A 89 -17.93 -26.53 -12.81
CA PRO A 89 -16.64 -26.30 -12.19
C PRO A 89 -16.90 -25.55 -10.88
N GLY A 90 -16.71 -26.26 -9.76
CA GLY A 90 -16.56 -25.65 -8.45
C GLY A 90 -15.44 -24.59 -8.50
N PRO A 91 -15.42 -23.64 -7.56
CA PRO A 91 -14.41 -22.59 -7.55
C PRO A 91 -13.04 -23.26 -7.67
N GLU A 92 -12.31 -22.94 -8.74
CA GLU A 92 -10.92 -23.33 -8.89
C GLU A 92 -10.20 -22.91 -7.61
N ILE A 93 -9.96 -23.87 -6.72
CA ILE A 93 -8.97 -23.76 -5.67
C ILE A 93 -7.66 -23.74 -6.45
N LYS A 94 -7.27 -22.57 -6.93
CA LYS A 94 -5.92 -22.32 -7.44
C LYS A 94 -5.00 -22.75 -6.31
N GLU A 95 -4.39 -23.92 -6.46
CA GLU A 95 -3.41 -24.44 -5.52
C GLU A 95 -2.36 -23.36 -5.33
N GLU A 96 -2.28 -22.81 -4.11
CA GLU A 96 -1.17 -21.92 -3.76
C GLU A 96 0.12 -22.68 -4.06
N PRO A 97 0.98 -22.18 -4.97
CA PRO A 97 2.15 -22.93 -5.39
C PRO A 97 3.02 -23.22 -4.17
N GLU A 98 3.41 -24.48 -4.02
CA GLU A 98 4.22 -24.90 -2.89
C GLU A 98 5.51 -24.07 -2.85
N CYS A 99 5.86 -23.59 -1.65
CA CYS A 99 7.05 -22.76 -1.43
C CYS A 99 8.28 -23.47 -2.03
N PRO A 100 8.95 -22.91 -3.05
CA PRO A 100 10.15 -23.51 -3.60
C PRO A 100 11.24 -23.59 -2.51
N PRO A 101 12.11 -24.62 -2.56
CA PRO A 101 13.07 -24.89 -1.50
C PRO A 101 13.98 -23.68 -1.25
N GLY A 102 14.03 -23.21 0.00
CA GLY A 102 14.88 -22.10 0.44
C GLY A 102 14.23 -20.71 0.40
N LEU A 103 13.05 -20.56 -0.20
CA LEU A 103 12.26 -19.32 -0.14
C LEU A 103 11.17 -19.40 0.93
N ARG A 104 10.68 -18.23 1.34
CA ARG A 104 9.55 -18.11 2.27
C ARG A 104 8.45 -17.31 1.61
N GLN A 105 7.20 -17.71 1.85
CA GLN A 105 6.03 -16.97 1.42
C GLN A 105 5.84 -15.73 2.29
N TYR A 106 5.70 -14.59 1.63
CA TYR A 106 5.37 -13.32 2.24
C TYR A 106 4.18 -12.70 1.52
N GLU A 107 3.38 -11.98 2.29
CA GLU A 107 2.28 -11.17 1.81
C GLU A 107 2.55 -9.74 2.27
N THR A 108 2.60 -8.78 1.35
CA THR A 108 2.80 -7.37 1.69
C THR A 108 1.60 -6.55 1.26
N MET A 109 0.94 -5.96 2.26
CA MET A 109 -0.09 -4.97 2.04
C MET A 109 0.56 -3.59 1.91
N VAL A 110 0.25 -2.91 0.81
CA VAL A 110 0.71 -1.56 0.51
C VAL A 110 -0.49 -0.65 0.39
N ILE A 111 -0.45 0.44 1.15
CA ILE A 111 -1.49 1.48 1.18
C ILE A 111 -0.91 2.71 0.49
N LEU A 112 -1.43 3.00 -0.70
CA LEU A 112 -1.02 4.12 -1.54
C LEU A 112 -1.92 5.34 -1.36
N ARG A 113 -1.41 6.50 -1.76
CA ARG A 113 -2.19 7.75 -1.83
C ARG A 113 -3.38 7.61 -2.79
N PRO A 114 -4.57 8.14 -2.44
CA PRO A 114 -5.76 8.05 -3.28
C PRO A 114 -5.67 8.89 -4.56
N ASN A 115 -4.78 9.89 -4.60
CA ASN A 115 -4.60 10.79 -5.74
C ASN A 115 -3.73 10.20 -6.87
N MET A 116 -3.23 8.97 -6.71
CA MET A 116 -2.47 8.27 -7.74
C MET A 116 -3.40 7.84 -8.88
N SER A 117 -3.02 8.16 -10.11
CA SER A 117 -3.68 7.69 -11.32
C SER A 117 -3.45 6.19 -11.55
N GLU A 118 -4.19 5.61 -12.50
CA GLU A 118 -4.06 4.19 -12.84
C GLU A 118 -2.71 3.87 -13.49
N ASP A 119 -2.21 4.75 -14.36
CA ASP A 119 -0.90 4.60 -15.00
C ASP A 119 0.24 4.66 -13.97
N GLU A 120 0.22 5.64 -13.07
CA GLU A 120 1.21 5.72 -11.98
C GLU A 120 1.16 4.50 -11.05
N ARG A 121 -0.03 3.91 -10.87
CA ARG A 121 -0.19 2.66 -10.11
C ARG A 121 0.42 1.47 -10.87
N LEU A 122 0.24 1.40 -12.19
CA LEU A 122 0.85 0.36 -13.02
C LEU A 122 2.39 0.47 -12.98
N ASP A 123 2.92 1.69 -13.08
CA ASP A 123 4.36 1.96 -12.96
C ASP A 123 4.90 1.55 -11.57
N PHE A 124 4.14 1.85 -10.51
CA PHE A 124 4.48 1.41 -9.16
C PHE A 124 4.54 -0.12 -9.07
N ILE A 125 3.54 -0.82 -9.60
CA ILE A 125 3.50 -2.28 -9.59
C ILE A 125 4.72 -2.84 -10.34
N HIS A 126 5.00 -2.33 -11.54
CA HIS A 126 6.12 -2.77 -12.35
C HIS A 126 7.47 -2.57 -11.65
N LYS A 127 7.69 -1.39 -11.06
CA LYS A 127 8.90 -1.06 -10.28
C LYS A 127 9.13 -2.05 -9.12
N TYR A 128 8.07 -2.37 -8.38
CA TYR A 128 8.19 -3.25 -7.22
C TYR A 128 8.24 -4.73 -7.59
N GLU A 129 7.62 -5.12 -8.70
CA GLU A 129 7.78 -6.44 -9.29
C GLU A 129 9.24 -6.66 -9.72
N GLU A 130 9.83 -5.71 -10.45
CA GLU A 130 11.24 -5.77 -10.84
C GLU A 130 12.17 -5.85 -9.62
N LEU A 131 11.91 -5.06 -8.58
CA LEU A 131 12.68 -5.10 -7.34
C LEU A 131 12.60 -6.47 -6.67
N LEU A 132 11.41 -7.06 -6.61
CA LEU A 132 11.20 -8.39 -6.03
C LEU A 132 11.92 -9.46 -6.86
N VAL A 133 11.76 -9.45 -8.18
CA VAL A 133 12.42 -10.39 -9.10
C VAL A 133 13.95 -10.25 -9.02
N GLY A 134 14.48 -9.02 -9.02
CA GLY A 134 15.90 -8.73 -8.82
C GLY A 134 16.43 -9.17 -7.45
N GLY A 135 15.57 -9.15 -6.42
CA GLY A 135 15.84 -9.71 -5.09
C GLY A 135 15.78 -11.23 -5.00
N GLY A 136 15.54 -11.93 -6.12
CA GLY A 136 15.41 -13.38 -6.22
C GLY A 136 14.04 -13.90 -5.78
N ALA A 137 12.99 -13.07 -5.85
CA ALA A 137 11.64 -13.53 -5.60
C ALA A 137 11.13 -14.42 -6.74
N MET A 138 10.30 -15.39 -6.39
CA MET A 138 9.59 -16.25 -7.32
C MET A 138 8.09 -16.09 -7.11
N HIS A 139 7.33 -16.22 -8.20
CA HIS A 139 5.87 -16.16 -8.20
C HIS A 139 5.33 -14.91 -7.50
N VAL A 140 5.55 -13.74 -8.12
CA VAL A 140 5.02 -12.47 -7.65
C VAL A 140 3.61 -12.31 -8.22
N GLU A 141 2.62 -12.35 -7.34
CA GLU A 141 1.23 -12.06 -7.66
C GLU A 141 0.85 -10.72 -7.04
N VAL A 142 0.16 -9.89 -7.83
CA VAL A 142 -0.28 -8.56 -7.42
C VAL A 142 -1.79 -8.47 -7.54
N LEU A 143 -2.44 -8.22 -6.41
CA LEU A 143 -3.89 -8.01 -6.34
C LEU A 143 -4.16 -6.55 -6.02
N ASN A 144 -4.84 -5.86 -6.94
CA ASN A 144 -5.29 -4.49 -6.74
C ASN A 144 -6.72 -4.49 -6.19
N LYS A 145 -6.91 -3.99 -4.97
CA LYS A 145 -8.22 -3.89 -4.30
C LYS A 145 -8.95 -2.58 -4.58
N GLY A 146 -8.31 -1.64 -5.30
CA GLY A 146 -8.88 -0.34 -5.62
C GLY A 146 -8.88 0.64 -4.44
N VAL A 147 -9.75 1.65 -4.54
CA VAL A 147 -9.88 2.71 -3.53
C VAL A 147 -10.80 2.23 -2.40
N CYS A 148 -10.33 2.33 -1.16
CA CYS A 148 -11.07 1.99 0.04
C CYS A 148 -10.93 3.11 1.10
N PRO A 149 -12.02 3.48 1.79
CA PRO A 149 -11.97 4.42 2.89
C PRO A 149 -11.18 3.84 4.07
N LEU A 150 -10.38 4.67 4.72
CA LEU A 150 -9.61 4.31 5.89
C LEU A 150 -10.48 4.44 7.15
N ALA A 151 -10.21 3.59 8.14
CA ALA A 151 -10.89 3.66 9.43
C ALA A 151 -10.58 4.97 10.21
N TYR A 152 -9.46 5.61 9.92
CA TYR A 152 -9.03 6.88 10.50
C TYR A 152 -8.10 7.62 9.54
N SER A 153 -7.96 8.93 9.73
CA SER A 153 -7.09 9.73 8.87
C SER A 153 -5.61 9.45 9.12
N ILE A 154 -4.83 9.27 8.05
CA ILE A 154 -3.39 9.06 8.14
C ILE A 154 -2.68 10.32 7.63
N LYS A 155 -1.68 10.78 8.40
CA LYS A 155 -0.80 11.87 8.02
C LYS A 155 0.52 11.31 7.51
N LYS A 156 0.93 11.67 6.29
CA LYS A 156 2.24 11.35 5.71
C LYS A 156 2.96 12.64 5.38
N LYS A 157 4.25 12.69 5.72
CA LYS A 157 5.16 13.74 5.27
C LYS A 157 5.87 13.27 4.01
N ASN A 158 5.80 14.07 2.96
CA ASN A 158 6.54 13.84 1.73
C ASN A 158 7.99 14.31 1.89
N ARG A 159 8.88 13.89 0.99
CA ARG A 159 10.26 14.41 0.91
C ARG A 159 10.32 15.91 0.64
N ALA A 160 9.32 16.46 -0.06
CA ALA A 160 9.16 17.89 -0.27
C ALA A 160 8.80 18.69 1.01
N GLY A 161 8.54 18.00 2.14
CA GLY A 161 8.19 18.63 3.43
C GLY A 161 6.69 18.86 3.62
N GLU A 162 5.88 18.62 2.61
CA GLU A 162 4.42 18.71 2.69
C GLU A 162 3.84 17.63 3.60
N THR A 163 2.88 18.01 4.45
CA THR A 163 2.16 17.07 5.31
C THR A 163 0.76 16.85 4.77
N ASN A 164 0.55 15.68 4.16
CA ASN A 164 -0.73 15.31 3.58
C ASN A 164 -1.55 14.46 4.55
N THR A 165 -2.85 14.69 4.57
CA THR A 165 -3.82 13.93 5.39
C THR A 165 -4.77 13.19 4.46
N TYR A 166 -4.87 11.88 4.62
CA TYR A 166 -5.68 11.01 3.76
C TYR A 166 -6.82 10.37 4.55
N LEU A 167 -8.01 10.35 3.94
CA LEU A 167 -9.19 9.63 4.42
C LEU A 167 -9.44 8.36 3.63
N ASP A 168 -9.04 8.35 2.36
CA ASP A 168 -9.13 7.20 1.47
C ASP A 168 -7.73 6.73 1.08
N SER A 169 -7.65 5.51 0.57
CA SER A 169 -6.41 4.92 0.10
C SER A 169 -6.63 3.95 -1.03
N ILE A 170 -5.59 3.69 -1.80
CA ILE A 170 -5.57 2.59 -2.76
C ILE A 170 -4.82 1.42 -2.12
N GLN A 171 -5.41 0.23 -2.11
CA GLN A 171 -4.80 -0.95 -1.49
C GLN A 171 -4.26 -1.91 -2.56
N LEU A 172 -2.97 -2.19 -2.48
CA LEU A 172 -2.30 -3.22 -3.27
C LEU A 172 -1.83 -4.34 -2.34
N LEU A 173 -1.99 -5.58 -2.81
CA LEU A 173 -1.53 -6.76 -2.10
C LEU A 173 -0.57 -7.54 -2.97
N PHE A 174 0.64 -7.73 -2.44
CA PHE A 174 1.69 -8.49 -3.10
C PHE A 174 1.86 -9.82 -2.39
N THR A 175 1.64 -10.92 -3.09
CA THR A 175 1.93 -12.28 -2.62
C THR A 175 3.15 -12.78 -3.37
N TYR A 176 4.21 -13.14 -2.66
CA TYR A 176 5.47 -13.56 -3.30
C TYR A 176 6.30 -14.48 -2.41
N PHE A 177 7.18 -15.24 -3.03
CA PHE A 177 8.17 -16.06 -2.34
C PHE A 177 9.53 -15.39 -2.46
N THR A 178 10.16 -15.03 -1.34
CA THR A 178 11.49 -14.40 -1.37
C THR A 178 12.41 -14.93 -0.27
N LYS A 179 13.69 -14.59 -0.40
CA LYS A 179 14.69 -14.86 0.63
C LYS A 179 14.44 -13.95 1.84
N PRO A 180 14.64 -14.44 3.07
CA PRO A 180 14.47 -13.64 4.27
C PRO A 180 15.46 -12.48 4.40
N GLU A 181 16.54 -12.46 3.61
CA GLU A 181 17.51 -11.36 3.57
C GLU A 181 16.98 -10.19 2.72
N SER A 182 16.36 -10.49 1.57
CA SER A 182 15.87 -9.48 0.62
C SER A 182 14.66 -8.69 1.13
N ILE A 183 13.86 -9.26 2.05
CA ILE A 183 12.64 -8.62 2.57
C ILE A 183 12.92 -7.30 3.30
N SER A 184 14.08 -7.16 3.95
CA SER A 184 14.44 -5.90 4.64
C SER A 184 14.58 -4.76 3.64
N ILE A 185 15.22 -5.05 2.50
CA ILE A 185 15.45 -4.07 1.43
C ILE A 185 14.10 -3.61 0.86
N VAL A 186 13.20 -4.55 0.59
CA VAL A 186 11.82 -4.26 0.12
C VAL A 186 11.06 -3.40 1.14
N GLY A 187 11.17 -3.71 2.43
CA GLY A 187 10.52 -2.94 3.48
C GLY A 187 11.06 -1.51 3.58
N GLU A 188 12.37 -1.34 3.51
CA GLU A 188 13.02 -0.03 3.57
C GLU A 188 12.71 0.83 2.34
N THR A 189 12.64 0.24 1.14
CA THR A 189 12.29 0.96 -0.08
C THR A 189 10.84 1.42 -0.05
N LEU A 190 9.91 0.56 0.37
CA LEU A 190 8.49 0.93 0.55
C LEU A 190 8.30 2.07 1.56
N LEU A 191 9.07 2.08 2.65
CA LEU A 191 9.00 3.16 3.65
C LEU A 191 9.54 4.49 3.12
N ARG A 192 10.54 4.43 2.22
CA ARG A 192 11.23 5.59 1.66
C ARG A 192 10.46 6.27 0.53
N ASP A 193 9.56 5.55 -0.13
CA ASP A 193 8.69 6.09 -1.17
C ASP A 193 7.59 6.99 -0.58
N ASP A 194 7.31 8.09 -1.28
CA ASP A 194 6.32 9.09 -0.87
C ASP A 194 4.88 8.69 -1.26
N ASP A 195 4.74 7.81 -2.25
CA ASP A 195 3.44 7.31 -2.71
C ASP A 195 2.84 6.27 -1.75
N VAL A 196 3.70 5.63 -0.97
CA VAL A 196 3.33 4.67 0.06
C VAL A 196 3.05 5.41 1.36
N ILE A 197 1.78 5.45 1.75
CA ILE A 197 1.35 6.02 3.02
C ILE A 197 1.71 5.07 4.16
N ARG A 198 1.47 3.76 3.96
CA ARG A 198 1.76 2.71 4.93
C ARG A 198 2.03 1.40 4.21
N SER A 199 2.99 0.63 4.73
CA SER A 199 3.27 -0.72 4.28
C SER A 199 3.28 -1.67 5.48
N SER A 200 2.88 -2.91 5.25
CA SER A 200 2.99 -3.99 6.24
C SER A 200 3.23 -5.31 5.54
N SER A 201 4.30 -5.99 5.91
CA SER A 201 4.66 -7.30 5.39
C SER A 201 4.40 -8.38 6.43
N PHE A 202 3.79 -9.47 5.99
CA PHE A 202 3.43 -10.63 6.80
C PHE A 202 4.13 -11.86 6.25
N LYS A 203 4.68 -12.68 7.16
CA LYS A 203 5.13 -14.02 6.81
C LYS A 203 3.92 -14.96 6.89
N ILE A 204 3.57 -15.58 5.77
CA ILE A 204 2.45 -16.51 5.72
C ILE A 204 2.85 -17.86 6.29
N ARG A 205 1.95 -18.44 7.07
CA ARG A 205 2.07 -19.78 7.66
C ARG A 205 0.74 -20.49 7.50
N LYS A 206 0.80 -21.78 7.17
CA LYS A 206 -0.40 -22.63 7.13
C LYS A 206 -1.11 -22.59 8.48
N ARG A 207 -2.35 -22.11 8.48
CA ARG A 207 -3.18 -22.03 9.68
C ARG A 207 -3.58 -23.45 10.10
N LYS A 208 -3.32 -23.79 11.37
CA LYS A 208 -3.87 -24.97 12.04
C LYS A 208 -5.04 -24.49 12.89
N TYR A 209 -6.22 -25.04 12.66
CA TYR A 209 -7.44 -24.72 13.41
C TYR A 209 -7.63 -25.70 14.56
#